data_AF-A0A022RHB7-F1
#
_entry.id   AF-A0A022RHB7-F1
#
_cell.length_a   1.000
_cell.length_b   1.000
_cell.length_c   1.000
_cell.angle_alpha   90.00
_cell.angle_beta   90.00
_cell.angle_gamma   90.00
#
_symmetry.space_group_name_H-M   'P 1'
#
loop_
_entity.id
_entity.type
_entity.pdbx_description
1 polymer ?
#
loop_
_entity_poly.entity_id
_entity_poly.type
_entity_poly.pdbx_seq_one_letter_code
_entity_poly.pdbx_strand_id
1 'polypeptide(L)'
;MGTAAKGAYRNLIKAVRKHIGKEEHKSHFTDFITQQFKNSQNPINLKLAHDYTLYLNSVHHHKELLFSYNIAVDRTDEMKKVLGKSAASVGLQLPDVYQP
;
A
#
# COMPACT_ATOMS: atom_id res chain seq x y z
N MET A 1 -23.55 -4.29 -19.88
CA MET A 1 -22.93 -3.30 -18.95
C MET A 1 -22.89 -1.93 -19.59
N GLY A 2 -23.52 -0.93 -18.95
CA GLY A 2 -23.41 0.48 -19.36
C GLY A 2 -21.95 0.98 -19.31
N THR A 3 -21.65 2.06 -20.05
CA THR A 3 -20.30 2.63 -20.17
C THR A 3 -19.68 2.99 -18.81
N ALA A 4 -20.47 3.56 -17.90
CA ALA A 4 -20.06 3.89 -16.53
C ALA A 4 -19.65 2.66 -15.71
N ALA A 5 -20.38 1.54 -15.83
CA ALA A 5 -20.08 0.30 -15.11
C ALA A 5 -18.76 -0.32 -15.56
N LYS A 6 -18.47 -0.28 -16.87
CA LYS A 6 -17.18 -0.74 -17.41
C LYS A 6 -16.01 0.13 -16.91
N GLY A 7 -16.23 1.44 -16.77
CA GLY A 7 -15.23 2.36 -16.21
C GLY A 7 -14.92 2.07 -14.75
N ALA A 8 -15.95 1.95 -13.90
CA ALA A 8 -15.81 1.64 -12.49
C ALA A 8 -15.08 0.29 -12.26
N TYR A 9 -15.47 -0.75 -13.01
CA TYR A 9 -14.80 -2.04 -12.98
C TYR A 9 -13.30 -1.95 -13.33
N ARG A 10 -12.96 -1.27 -14.43
CA ARG A 10 -11.57 -1.12 -14.86
C ARG A 10 -10.73 -0.37 -13.82
N ASN A 11 -11.29 0.70 -13.25
CA ASN A 11 -10.60 1.50 -12.23
C ASN A 11 -10.34 0.68 -10.97
N LEU A 12 -11.33 -0.08 -10.52
CA LEU A 12 -11.21 -0.96 -9.35
C LEU A 12 -10.14 -2.04 -9.56
N ILE A 13 -10.20 -2.78 -10.68
CA ILE A 13 -9.21 -3.81 -10.99
C ILE A 13 -7.80 -3.22 -11.08
N LYS A 14 -7.65 -2.02 -11.68
CA LYS A 14 -6.36 -1.34 -11.76
C LYS A 14 -5.83 -0.97 -10.37
N ALA A 15 -6.68 -0.43 -9.50
CA ALA A 15 -6.29 -0.03 -8.15
C ALA A 15 -5.90 -1.24 -7.29
N VAL A 16 -6.69 -2.32 -7.33
CA VAL A 16 -6.42 -3.58 -6.61
C VAL A 16 -5.09 -4.19 -7.07
N ARG A 17 -4.86 -4.29 -8.38
CA ARG A 17 -3.60 -4.80 -8.92
C ARG A 17 -2.38 -3.93 -8.58
N LYS A 18 -2.58 -2.62 -8.45
CA LYS A 18 -1.50 -1.68 -8.09
C LYS A 18 -1.10 -1.84 -6.61
N HIS A 19 -2.08 -1.95 -5.73
CA HIS A 19 -1.89 -1.75 -4.29
C HIS A 19 -1.91 -3.04 -3.46
N ILE A 20 -2.69 -4.06 -3.85
CA ILE A 20 -2.79 -5.33 -3.12
C ILE A 20 -1.78 -6.34 -3.67
N GLY A 21 -1.51 -6.29 -4.97
CA GLY A 21 -0.45 -7.04 -5.63
C GLY A 21 -0.94 -7.83 -6.86
N LYS A 22 0.01 -8.26 -7.67
CA LYS A 22 -0.21 -9.09 -8.88
C LYS A 22 0.16 -10.56 -8.68
N GLU A 23 0.49 -10.94 -7.46
CA GLU A 23 0.96 -12.29 -7.15
C GLU A 23 -0.17 -13.30 -7.34
N GLU A 24 0.19 -14.50 -7.80
CA GLU A 24 -0.76 -15.54 -8.20
C GLU A 24 -1.70 -15.93 -7.05
N HIS A 25 -1.20 -15.92 -5.81
CA HIS A 25 -2.01 -16.18 -4.61
C HIS A 25 -3.02 -15.06 -4.28
N LYS A 26 -2.93 -13.88 -4.90
CA LYS A 26 -3.84 -12.74 -4.71
C LYS A 26 -4.87 -12.60 -5.85
N SER A 27 -4.89 -13.53 -6.81
CA SER A 27 -5.83 -13.52 -7.94
C SER A 27 -7.30 -13.56 -7.51
N HIS A 28 -7.57 -14.20 -6.37
CA HIS A 28 -8.91 -14.36 -5.79
C HIS A 28 -9.65 -13.03 -5.59
N PHE A 29 -8.95 -11.93 -5.31
CA PHE A 29 -9.56 -10.60 -5.24
C PHE A 29 -10.09 -10.13 -6.60
N THR A 30 -9.30 -10.28 -7.66
CA THR A 30 -9.72 -9.90 -9.01
C THR A 30 -10.80 -10.83 -9.56
N ASP A 31 -10.75 -12.11 -9.20
CA ASP A 31 -11.76 -13.10 -9.59
C ASP A 31 -13.10 -12.80 -8.91
N PHE A 32 -13.08 -12.49 -7.61
CA PHE A 32 -14.26 -12.07 -6.85
C PHE A 32 -14.90 -10.81 -7.46
N ILE A 33 -14.10 -9.77 -7.76
CA ILE A 33 -14.59 -8.54 -8.40
C ILE A 33 -15.23 -8.87 -9.76
N THR A 34 -14.58 -9.74 -10.54
CA THR A 34 -15.10 -10.17 -11.85
C THR A 34 -16.44 -10.90 -11.72
N GLN A 35 -16.57 -11.81 -10.76
CA GLN A 35 -17.81 -12.55 -10.48
C GLN A 35 -18.93 -11.60 -10.03
N GLN A 36 -18.62 -10.68 -9.11
CA GLN A 36 -19.60 -9.70 -8.62
C GLN A 36 -20.13 -8.84 -9.75
N PHE A 37 -19.26 -8.33 -10.63
CA PHE A 37 -19.69 -7.51 -11.77
C PHE A 37 -20.43 -8.32 -12.85
N LYS A 38 -20.09 -9.59 -13.07
CA LYS A 38 -20.83 -10.46 -14.01
C LYS A 38 -22.25 -10.77 -13.51
N ASN A 39 -22.42 -10.98 -12.20
CA ASN A 39 -23.69 -11.37 -11.61
C ASN A 39 -24.62 -10.20 -11.29
N SER A 40 -24.14 -8.95 -11.37
CA SER A 40 -24.90 -7.80 -10.92
C SER A 40 -25.33 -6.87 -12.06
N GLN A 41 -26.64 -6.89 -12.31
CA GLN A 41 -27.36 -5.83 -13.02
C GLN A 41 -27.68 -4.64 -12.10
N ASN A 42 -27.10 -4.59 -10.88
CA ASN A 42 -27.52 -3.70 -9.80
C ASN A 42 -26.67 -2.42 -9.70
N PRO A 43 -27.28 -1.22 -9.64
CA PRO A 43 -26.58 0.06 -9.54
C PRO A 43 -25.79 0.24 -8.23
N ILE A 44 -26.14 -0.49 -7.17
CA ILE A 44 -25.46 -0.46 -5.85
C ILE A 44 -23.99 -0.88 -5.98
N ASN A 45 -23.70 -1.86 -6.84
CA ASN A 45 -22.33 -2.37 -7.01
C ASN A 45 -21.42 -1.38 -7.73
N LEU A 46 -21.98 -0.46 -8.51
CA LEU A 46 -21.23 0.58 -9.20
C LEU A 46 -20.75 1.65 -8.22
N LYS A 47 -21.63 2.08 -7.30
CA LYS A 47 -21.27 3.02 -6.24
C LYS A 47 -20.23 2.39 -5.30
N LEU A 48 -20.46 1.16 -4.85
CA LEU A 48 -19.54 0.46 -3.95
C LEU A 48 -18.14 0.30 -4.57
N ALA A 49 -18.07 -0.05 -5.85
CA ALA A 49 -16.79 -0.15 -6.56
C ALA A 49 -16.06 1.19 -6.65
N HIS A 50 -16.80 2.28 -6.88
CA HIS A 50 -16.23 3.62 -6.90
C HIS A 50 -15.70 4.02 -5.52
N ASP A 51 -16.51 3.88 -4.48
CA ASP A 51 -16.17 4.23 -3.09
C ASP A 51 -14.94 3.43 -2.61
N TYR A 52 -14.89 2.13 -2.91
CA TYR A 52 -13.76 1.29 -2.56
C TYR A 52 -12.49 1.67 -3.34
N THR A 53 -12.62 2.01 -4.63
CA THR A 53 -11.49 2.50 -5.43
C THR A 53 -10.92 3.80 -4.87
N LEU A 54 -11.79 4.73 -4.45
CA LEU A 54 -11.39 5.97 -3.81
C LEU A 54 -10.64 5.68 -2.50
N TYR A 55 -11.23 4.86 -1.62
CA TYR A 55 -10.64 4.47 -0.35
C TYR A 55 -9.24 3.86 -0.52
N LEU A 56 -9.11 2.86 -1.39
CA LEU A 56 -7.85 2.15 -1.62
C LEU A 56 -6.74 3.10 -2.09
N ASN A 57 -7.07 4.01 -3.01
CA ASN A 57 -6.11 4.99 -3.52
C ASN A 57 -5.73 6.02 -2.45
N SER A 58 -6.70 6.54 -1.69
CA SER A 58 -6.45 7.52 -0.62
C SER A 58 -5.55 6.94 0.46
N VAL A 59 -5.80 5.70 0.92
CA VAL A 59 -4.97 5.04 1.94
C VAL A 59 -3.52 4.93 1.47
N HIS A 60 -3.30 4.49 0.23
CA HIS A 60 -1.94 4.35 -0.31
C HIS A 60 -1.27 5.71 -0.53
N HIS A 61 -2.02 6.71 -0.98
CA HIS A 61 -1.50 8.06 -1.11
C HIS A 61 -1.08 8.65 0.24
N HIS A 62 -1.89 8.49 1.29
CA HIS A 62 -1.52 8.93 2.64
C HIS A 62 -0.32 8.17 3.19
N LYS A 63 -0.21 6.87 2.91
CA LYS A 63 0.97 6.09 3.27
C LYS A 63 2.24 6.63 2.60
N GLU A 64 2.20 6.88 1.29
CA GLU A 64 3.32 7.49 0.54
C GLU A 64 3.68 8.87 1.10
N LEU A 65 2.67 9.69 1.45
CA LEU A 65 2.88 11.00 2.06
C LEU A 65 3.58 10.90 3.41
N LEU A 66 3.14 10.00 4.31
CA LEU A 66 3.79 9.80 5.61
C LEU A 66 5.25 9.39 5.45
N PHE A 67 5.54 8.48 4.52
CA PHE A 67 6.90 8.07 4.19
C PHE A 67 7.74 9.22 3.63
N SER A 68 7.16 10.11 2.82
CA SER A 68 7.89 11.29 2.31
C SER A 68 8.35 12.26 3.41
N TYR A 69 7.64 12.30 4.54
CA TYR A 69 8.04 13.04 5.74
C TYR A 69 8.91 12.22 6.70
N ASN A 70 9.36 11.03 6.29
CA ASN A 70 10.06 10.06 7.14
C ASN A 70 9.28 9.69 8.41
N ILE A 71 7.95 9.74 8.35
CA ILE A 71 7.05 9.29 9.42
C ILE A 71 6.79 7.80 9.20
N ALA A 72 6.88 7.01 10.27
CA ALA A 72 6.76 5.55 10.22
C ALA A 72 7.83 4.84 9.35
N VAL A 73 8.98 5.49 9.12
CA VAL A 73 10.19 4.88 8.57
C VAL A 73 11.06 4.41 9.74
N ASP A 74 11.41 3.13 9.76
CA ASP A 74 12.36 2.59 10.74
C ASP A 74 13.77 3.11 10.43
N ARG A 75 14.27 3.98 11.31
CA ARG A 75 15.61 4.59 11.21
C ARG A 75 16.60 3.99 12.20
N THR A 76 16.26 2.88 12.82
CA THR A 76 17.09 2.23 13.84
C THR A 76 18.49 1.90 13.30
N ASP A 77 18.56 1.36 12.08
CA ASP A 77 19.84 1.03 11.44
C ASP A 77 20.65 2.27 11.06
N GLU A 78 19.98 3.32 10.57
CA GLU A 78 20.63 4.60 10.26
C GLU A 78 21.22 5.24 11.53
N MET A 79 20.45 5.26 12.62
CA MET A 79 20.89 5.76 13.91
C MET A 79 22.05 4.94 14.46
N LYS A 80 21.99 3.61 14.40
CA LYS A 80 23.09 2.72 14.81
C LYS A 80 24.38 3.03 14.04
N LYS A 81 24.27 3.28 12.73
CA LYS A 81 25.42 3.66 11.88
C LYS A 81 25.99 5.04 12.25
N VAL A 82 25.14 6.02 12.54
CA VAL A 82 25.57 7.36 12.98
C VAL A 82 26.26 7.28 14.34
N LEU A 83 25.67 6.59 15.32
CA LEU A 83 26.29 6.38 16.64
C LEU A 83 27.65 5.69 16.55
N GLY A 84 27.78 4.64 15.73
CA GLY A 84 29.06 3.95 15.52
C GLY A 84 30.15 4.87 14.96
N LYS A 85 29.81 5.75 14.02
CA LYS A 85 30.74 6.76 13.48
C LYS A 85 31.13 7.80 14.54
N SER A 86 30.16 8.29 15.31
CA SER A 86 30.41 9.26 16.39
C SER A 86 31.30 8.66 17.47
N ALA A 87 31.05 7.43 17.91
CA ALA A 87 31.90 6.71 18.86
C ALA A 87 33.33 6.55 18.31
N ALA A 88 33.48 6.13 17.05
CA ALA A 88 34.78 5.96 16.43
C ALA A 88 35.59 7.27 16.35
N SER A 89 34.92 8.40 16.14
CA SER A 89 35.58 9.72 16.09
C SER A 89 36.23 10.14 17.42
N VAL A 90 35.76 9.59 18.54
CA VAL A 90 36.34 9.81 19.88
C VAL A 90 37.16 8.61 20.36
N GLY A 91 37.47 7.66 19.47
CA GLY A 91 38.25 6.46 19.80
C GLY A 91 37.49 5.38 20.58
N LEU A 92 36.16 5.46 20.62
CA LEU A 92 35.29 4.49 21.29
C LEU A 92 34.61 3.55 20.28
N GLN A 93 34.23 2.36 20.72
CA GLN A 93 33.47 1.40 19.91
C GLN A 93 32.08 1.18 20.51
N LEU A 94 31.08 1.02 19.64
CA LEU A 94 29.71 0.73 20.07
C LEU A 94 29.64 -0.75 20.52
N PRO A 95 29.13 -1.06 21.72
CA PRO A 95 28.97 -2.44 22.18
C PRO A 95 27.97 -3.22 21.31
N ASP A 96 28.19 -4.53 21.15
CA ASP A 96 27.29 -5.41 20.39
C ASP A 96 25.87 -5.47 20.99
N VAL A 97 25.75 -5.18 22.29
CA VAL A 97 24.50 -5.21 23.07
C VAL A 97 23.71 -3.90 22.96
N TYR A 98 24.11 -2.94 22.11
CA TYR A 98 23.37 -1.70 21.96
C TYR A 98 21.93 -1.98 21.49
N GLN A 99 20.99 -1.85 22.42
CA GLN A 99 19.56 -1.84 22.15
C GLN A 99 19.12 -0.38 21.99
N PRO A 100 18.47 -0.04 20.86
CA PRO A 100 18.03 1.33 20.55
C PRO A 100 16.93 1.82 21.50
#